data_AF-A0A8I1GT47-F1
#
_entry.id   AF-A0A8I1GT47-F1
#
_cell.length_a   1.000
_cell.length_b   1.000
_cell.length_c   1.000
_cell.angle_alpha   90.00
_cell.angle_beta   90.00
_cell.angle_gamma   90.00
#
_symmetry.space_group_name_H-M   'P 1'
#
loop_
_entity.id
_entity.type
_entity.pdbx_description
1 polymer ?
#
loop_
_entity_poly.entity_id
_entity_poly.type
_entity_poly.pdbx_seq_one_letter_code
_entity_poly.pdbx_strand_id
1 'polypeptide(L)'
;MTNTKVGKTKVEGTKTWNDGNATDRPTMIKVDLLQNGNVIQTHDVLAVLGWKYIFSDLEAYDAEGKAYEYTVKEQPVPGYESKVSGTDITNTKVGQTKVEGTKTWNDDNATDRPEMIQVDL
;
A
#
# COMPACT_ATOMS: atom_id res chain seq x y z
N MET A 1 -26.21 -27.62 7.37
CA MET A 1 -25.23 -26.58 7.74
C MET A 1 -24.16 -26.57 6.67
N THR A 2 -24.25 -25.71 5.66
CA THR A 2 -23.19 -25.54 4.66
C THR A 2 -22.04 -24.83 5.36
N ASN A 3 -20.93 -25.55 5.52
CA ASN A 3 -19.68 -24.99 6.02
C ASN A 3 -19.09 -24.13 4.89
N THR A 4 -19.62 -22.92 4.72
CA THR A 4 -19.08 -21.93 3.78
C THR A 4 -17.75 -21.49 4.35
N LYS A 5 -16.68 -22.16 3.93
CA LYS A 5 -15.31 -21.77 4.20
C LYS A 5 -15.07 -20.51 3.38
N VAL A 6 -15.55 -19.36 3.88
CA VAL A 6 -15.16 -18.04 3.38
C VAL A 6 -13.64 -18.05 3.47
N GLY A 7 -12.96 -18.09 2.32
CA GLY A 7 -11.51 -18.06 2.29
C GLY A 7 -11.11 -16.75 2.96
N LYS A 8 -10.58 -16.80 4.17
CA LYS A 8 -10.03 -15.63 4.82
C LYS A 8 -8.58 -15.49 4.39
N THR A 9 -8.18 -14.28 4.08
CA THR A 9 -6.80 -13.90 3.79
C THR A 9 -6.31 -12.90 4.82
N LYS A 10 -5.00 -12.64 4.80
CA LYS A 10 -4.36 -11.60 5.59
C LYS A 10 -3.37 -10.85 4.71
N VAL A 11 -3.21 -9.57 5.00
CA VAL A 11 -2.22 -8.71 4.35
C VAL A 11 -1.29 -8.21 5.44
N GLU A 12 -0.03 -8.61 5.37
CA GLU A 12 1.00 -8.16 6.29
C GLU A 12 2.14 -7.50 5.53
N GLY A 13 2.75 -6.50 6.14
CA GLY A 13 3.79 -5.72 5.52
C GLY A 13 4.75 -5.15 6.54
N THR A 14 5.95 -4.86 6.06
CA THR A 14 6.98 -4.18 6.83
C THR A 14 7.25 -2.80 6.28
N LYS A 15 7.59 -1.88 7.19
CA LYS A 15 7.97 -0.52 6.86
C LYS A 15 9.47 -0.33 7.05
N THR A 16 10.13 0.06 5.97
CA THR A 16 11.56 0.37 5.93
C THR A 16 11.79 1.86 5.72
N TRP A 17 12.82 2.40 6.38
CA TRP A 17 13.25 3.79 6.24
C TRP A 17 14.62 3.85 5.56
N ASN A 18 14.66 4.45 4.38
CA ASN A 18 15.88 4.76 3.64
C ASN A 18 16.23 6.24 3.84
N ASP A 19 16.77 6.56 5.02
CA ASP A 19 17.00 7.94 5.47
C ASP A 19 18.34 8.16 6.16
N GLY A 20 19.26 7.20 6.03
CA GLY A 20 20.57 7.28 6.68
C GLY A 20 20.50 7.21 8.21
N ASN A 21 19.46 6.59 8.78
CA ASN A 21 19.20 6.54 10.22
C ASN A 21 18.87 7.90 10.83
N ALA A 22 17.96 8.62 10.16
CA ALA A 22 17.46 9.89 10.64
C ALA A 22 16.80 9.77 12.04
N THR A 23 17.01 10.77 12.89
CA THR A 23 16.46 10.82 14.26
C THR A 23 15.12 11.55 14.37
N ASP A 24 14.74 12.28 13.31
CA ASP A 24 13.53 13.09 13.19
C ASP A 24 12.36 12.33 12.55
N ARG A 25 12.34 11.00 12.67
CA ARG A 25 11.25 10.16 12.12
C ARG A 25 9.94 10.45 12.84
N PRO A 26 8.79 10.41 12.13
CA PRO A 26 7.50 10.41 12.80
C PRO A 26 7.38 9.17 13.71
N THR A 27 6.57 9.27 14.75
CA THR A 27 6.30 8.15 15.66
C THR A 27 5.23 7.19 15.14
N MET A 28 4.46 7.64 14.14
CA MET A 28 3.34 6.94 13.54
C MET A 28 3.21 7.30 12.06
N ILE A 29 2.86 6.31 11.24
CA ILE A 29 2.38 6.50 9.87
C ILE A 29 1.01 5.85 9.71
N LYS A 30 0.28 6.24 8.68
CA LYS A 30 -1.02 5.65 8.34
C LYS A 30 -0.88 4.84 7.06
N VAL A 31 -1.29 3.58 7.13
CA VAL A 31 -1.34 2.66 5.98
C VAL A 31 -2.78 2.31 5.70
N ASP A 32 -3.24 2.65 4.51
CA ASP A 32 -4.55 2.33 3.99
C ASP A 32 -4.49 0.97 3.26
N LEU A 33 -5.42 0.08 3.59
CA LEU A 33 -5.71 -1.15 2.86
C LEU A 33 -6.78 -0.85 1.82
N LEU A 34 -6.48 -1.18 0.57
CA LEU A 34 -7.39 -1.02 -0.55
C LEU A 34 -7.87 -2.39 -0.99
N GLN A 35 -9.18 -2.54 -1.16
CA GLN A 35 -9.83 -3.69 -1.75
C GLN A 35 -10.37 -3.27 -3.12
N ASN A 36 -9.88 -3.90 -4.20
CA ASN A 36 -10.22 -3.55 -5.58
C ASN A 36 -10.06 -2.04 -5.86
N GLY A 37 -9.02 -1.42 -5.31
CA GLY A 37 -8.73 0.01 -5.46
C GLY A 37 -9.49 0.95 -4.50
N ASN A 38 -10.39 0.45 -3.64
CA ASN A 38 -11.12 1.27 -2.68
C ASN A 38 -10.54 1.11 -1.28
N VAL A 39 -10.30 2.21 -0.56
CA VAL A 39 -9.86 2.16 0.84
C VAL A 39 -10.96 1.55 1.71
N ILE A 40 -10.67 0.42 2.33
CA ILE A 40 -11.61 -0.28 3.23
C ILE A 40 -11.18 -0.19 4.71
N GLN A 41 -9.89 0.03 4.98
CA GLN A 41 -9.37 0.10 6.33
C GLN A 41 -8.10 0.94 6.38
N THR A 42 -7.87 1.64 7.49
CA THR A 42 -6.63 2.35 7.78
C THR A 42 -6.03 1.79 9.05
N HIS A 43 -4.71 1.58 9.05
CA HIS A 43 -3.96 1.10 10.19
C HIS A 43 -2.85 2.09 10.58
N ASP A 44 -2.76 2.35 11.89
CA ASP A 44 -1.72 3.18 12.47
C ASP A 44 -0.49 2.31 12.75
N VAL A 45 0.58 2.54 12.00
CA VAL A 45 1.84 1.81 12.13
C VAL A 45 2.80 2.64 12.97
N LEU A 46 3.16 2.10 14.14
CA LEU A 46 3.91 2.82 15.15
C LEU A 46 5.37 2.39 15.18
N ALA A 47 6.26 3.34 15.45
CA ALA A 47 7.69 3.09 15.64
C ALA A 47 7.96 2.08 16.77
N VAL A 48 7.20 2.17 17.86
CA VAL A 48 7.32 1.28 19.03
C VAL A 48 6.96 -0.18 18.72
N LEU A 49 6.13 -0.41 17.69
CA LEU A 49 5.77 -1.76 17.21
C LEU A 49 6.75 -2.29 16.15
N GLY A 50 7.86 -1.57 15.93
CA GLY A 50 8.90 -1.99 15.00
C GLY A 50 8.52 -1.87 13.54
N TRP A 51 7.64 -0.92 13.19
CA TRP A 51 7.29 -0.62 11.80
C TRP A 51 6.68 -1.82 11.04
N LYS A 52 5.76 -2.54 11.69
CA LYS A 52 5.05 -3.69 11.14
C LYS A 52 3.54 -3.49 11.25
N TYR A 53 2.80 -4.05 10.31
CA TYR A 53 1.35 -4.05 10.34
C TYR A 53 0.76 -5.32 9.75
N ILE A 54 -0.45 -5.63 10.19
CA ILE A 54 -1.22 -6.77 9.73
C ILE A 54 -2.69 -6.41 9.65
N PHE A 55 -3.29 -6.73 8.51
CA PHE A 55 -4.71 -6.72 8.27
C PHE A 55 -5.17 -8.18 8.26
N SER A 56 -5.86 -8.61 9.31
CA SER A 56 -6.41 -9.96 9.43
C SER A 56 -7.88 -9.98 9.04
N ASP A 57 -8.43 -11.20 8.92
CA ASP A 57 -9.87 -11.42 8.71
C ASP A 57 -10.45 -10.79 7.44
N LEU A 58 -9.62 -10.69 6.39
CA LEU A 58 -10.03 -10.17 5.10
C LEU A 58 -10.72 -11.27 4.28
N GLU A 59 -11.84 -10.96 3.63
CA GLU A 59 -12.49 -11.90 2.72
C GLU A 59 -11.64 -12.08 1.46
N ALA A 60 -11.36 -13.30 1.04
CA ALA A 60 -10.58 -13.53 -0.18
C ALA A 60 -11.45 -13.43 -1.45
N TYR A 61 -12.76 -13.61 -1.32
CA TYR A 61 -13.70 -13.64 -2.44
C TYR A 61 -14.97 -12.85 -2.13
N ASP A 62 -15.56 -12.23 -3.14
CA ASP A 62 -16.88 -11.61 -3.04
C ASP A 62 -18.03 -12.64 -3.02
N ALA A 63 -19.26 -12.14 -2.94
CA ALA A 63 -20.46 -12.99 -2.92
C ALA A 63 -20.66 -13.83 -4.20
N GLU A 64 -20.02 -13.43 -5.31
CA GLU A 64 -20.07 -14.10 -6.61
C GLU A 64 -18.89 -15.09 -6.79
N GLY A 65 -17.96 -15.13 -5.83
CA GLY A 65 -16.78 -16.01 -5.85
C GLY A 65 -15.57 -15.43 -6.59
N LYS A 66 -15.56 -14.13 -6.92
CA LYS A 66 -14.42 -13.45 -7.54
C LYS A 66 -13.43 -13.01 -6.47
N ALA A 67 -12.15 -13.23 -6.72
CA ALA A 67 -11.10 -12.88 -5.77
C ALA A 67 -10.98 -11.35 -5.58
N TYR A 68 -10.87 -10.91 -4.33
CA TYR A 68 -10.55 -9.53 -4.00
C TYR A 68 -9.06 -9.26 -4.23
N GLU A 69 -8.76 -8.13 -4.87
CA GLU A 69 -7.41 -7.61 -4.97
C GLU A 69 -7.12 -6.70 -3.78
N TYR A 70 -6.13 -7.08 -2.96
CA TYR A 70 -5.70 -6.27 -1.83
C TYR A 70 -4.38 -5.58 -2.13
N THR A 71 -4.37 -4.26 -1.98
CA THR A 71 -3.16 -3.44 -2.08
C THR A 71 -3.04 -2.53 -0.86
N VAL A 72 -1.85 -2.01 -0.61
CA VAL A 72 -1.60 -1.09 0.50
C VAL A 72 -1.09 0.24 -0.04
N LYS A 73 -1.48 1.33 0.61
CA LYS A 73 -1.04 2.68 0.30
C LYS A 73 -0.69 3.39 1.58
N GLU A 74 0.50 3.98 1.64
CA GLU A 74 0.84 4.86 2.75
C GLU A 74 0.26 6.26 2.50
N GLN A 75 -0.26 6.87 3.56
CA GLN A 75 -0.57 8.29 3.54
C GLN A 75 0.72 9.13 3.44
N PRO A 76 0.67 10.32 2.83
CA PRO A 76 1.85 11.15 2.63
C PRO A 76 2.52 11.48 3.97
N VAL A 77 3.82 11.18 4.07
CA VAL A 77 4.65 11.52 5.22
C VAL A 77 5.50 12.74 4.85
N PRO A 78 5.38 13.87 5.57
CA PRO A 78 6.16 15.07 5.28
C PRO A 78 7.67 14.79 5.24
N GLY A 79 8.35 15.22 4.18
CA GLY A 79 9.80 15.02 4.03
C GLY A 79 10.20 13.62 3.57
N TYR A 80 9.25 12.76 3.18
CA TYR A 80 9.51 11.42 2.68
C TYR A 80 8.76 11.09 1.39
N GLU A 81 9.42 10.33 0.53
CA GLU A 81 8.80 9.71 -0.65
C GLU A 81 8.53 8.24 -0.36
N SER A 82 7.27 7.82 -0.54
CA SER A 82 6.84 6.44 -0.29
C SER A 82 6.85 5.60 -1.57
N LYS A 83 7.36 4.36 -1.42
CA LYS A 83 7.35 3.31 -2.43
C LYS A 83 6.78 2.04 -1.82
N VAL A 84 5.78 1.46 -2.49
CA VAL A 84 5.18 0.18 -2.10
C VAL A 84 5.70 -0.91 -3.04
N SER A 85 6.06 -2.07 -2.50
CA SER A 85 6.51 -3.25 -3.25
C SER A 85 5.80 -4.48 -2.70
N GLY A 86 4.74 -4.91 -3.39
CA GLY A 86 3.78 -5.87 -2.84
C GLY A 86 3.03 -5.26 -1.67
N THR A 87 3.41 -5.66 -0.46
CA THR A 87 2.85 -5.15 0.80
C THR A 87 3.89 -4.45 1.67
N ASP A 88 5.16 -4.41 1.26
CA ASP A 88 6.21 -3.70 1.98
C ASP A 88 6.29 -2.25 1.54
N ILE A 89 6.51 -1.35 2.49
CA ILE A 89 6.58 0.08 2.24
C ILE A 89 7.98 0.58 2.58
N THR A 90 8.58 1.33 1.67
CA THR A 90 9.87 2.00 1.88
C THR A 90 9.67 3.51 1.81
N ASN A 91 10.05 4.24 2.87
CA ASN A 91 10.14 5.69 2.85
C ASN A 91 11.58 6.13 2.61
N THR A 92 11.79 6.93 1.57
CA THR A 92 13.08 7.54 1.28
C THR A 92 13.04 9.02 1.66
N LYS A 93 14.00 9.50 2.46
CA LYS A 93 14.06 10.92 2.85
C LYS A 93 14.30 11.75 1.60
N VAL A 94 13.39 12.69 1.32
CA VAL A 94 13.60 13.63 0.21
C VAL A 94 14.59 14.68 0.69
N GLY A 95 15.82 14.63 0.18
CA GLY A 95 16.79 15.71 0.42
C GLY A 95 16.27 17.04 -0.15
N GLN A 96 16.69 18.17 0.42
CA GLN A 96 16.33 19.51 -0.07
C GLN A 96 16.70 19.79 -1.54
N THR A 97 17.43 18.88 -2.19
CA THR A 97 17.85 18.97 -3.60
C THR A 97 17.06 18.06 -4.55
N LYS A 98 16.03 17.33 -4.09
CA LYS A 98 15.19 16.55 -5.00
C LYS A 98 14.13 17.47 -5.60
N VAL A 99 14.44 17.95 -6.80
CA VAL A 99 13.53 18.53 -7.79
C VAL A 99 12.16 17.88 -7.66
N GLU A 100 11.12 18.72 -7.58
CA GLU A 100 9.72 18.34 -7.49
C GLU A 100 9.36 17.36 -8.61
N GLY A 101 9.56 16.07 -8.35
CA GLY A 101 8.81 15.02 -9.02
C GLY A 101 7.42 15.12 -8.44
N THR A 102 6.59 16.01 -8.99
CA THR A 102 5.15 15.93 -8.84
C THR A 102 4.74 14.50 -9.13
N LYS A 103 4.54 13.69 -8.08
CA LYS A 103 3.74 12.48 -8.18
C LYS A 103 2.32 12.99 -8.39
N THR A 104 2.00 13.27 -9.65
CA THR A 104 0.63 13.30 -10.14
C THR A 104 0.07 11.93 -9.78
N TRP A 105 -0.77 11.90 -8.74
CA TRP A 105 -1.77 10.85 -8.66
C TRP A 105 -2.61 11.03 -9.90
N ASN A 106 -2.30 10.27 -10.94
CA ASN A 106 -3.31 9.99 -11.95
C ASN A 106 -4.25 8.99 -11.29
N ASP A 107 -5.10 9.51 -10.40
CA ASP A 107 -6.41 8.95 -10.08
C ASP A 107 -7.30 9.16 -11.31
N ASP A 108 -6.80 8.77 -12.48
CA ASP A 108 -7.64 8.54 -13.63
C ASP A 108 -8.26 7.17 -13.36
N ASN A 109 -9.45 7.24 -12.77
CA ASN A 109 -10.57 6.37 -13.08
C ASN A 109 -10.31 5.56 -14.37
N ALA A 110 -9.73 4.37 -14.22
CA ALA A 110 -9.31 3.54 -15.35
C ALA A 110 -10.57 2.92 -15.98
N THR A 111 -11.28 3.71 -16.76
CA THR A 111 -12.27 3.23 -17.73
C THR A 111 -11.67 3.06 -19.13
N ASP A 112 -10.34 3.00 -19.26
CA ASP A 112 -9.74 2.58 -20.52
C ASP A 112 -8.37 1.92 -20.32
N ARG A 113 -8.37 0.60 -20.52
CA ARG A 113 -7.20 -0.28 -20.43
C ARG A 113 -6.76 -0.55 -21.88
N PRO A 114 -5.61 -0.06 -22.36
CA PRO A 114 -5.10 -0.55 -23.63
C PRO A 114 -4.66 -2.00 -23.46
N GLU A 115 -5.28 -2.90 -24.23
CA GLU A 115 -4.78 -4.25 -24.44
C GLU A 115 -3.54 -4.18 -25.34
N MET A 116 -2.46 -4.86 -24.92
CA MET A 116 -1.37 -5.33 -25.76
C MET A 116 -0.36 -4.28 -26.27
N ILE A 117 0.88 -4.36 -25.78
CA ILE A 117 2.04 -3.82 -26.50
C ILE A 117 2.79 -5.00 -27.08
N GLN A 118 2.61 -5.24 -28.39
CA GLN A 118 3.58 -5.99 -29.19
C GLN A 118 4.85 -5.13 -29.29
N VAL A 119 5.98 -5.69 -28.90
CA VAL A 119 7.29 -5.18 -29.26
C VAL A 119 7.75 -5.96 -30.48
N ASP A 120 7.89 -5.31 -31.63
CA ASP A 120 8.65 -5.83 -32.77
C ASP A 120 9.86 -4.93 -32.99
N LEU A 121 11.02 -5.57 -33.20
CA LEU A 121 12.35 -4.97 -33.33
C LEU A 121 12.62 -4.50 -34.76
#